data_AF-A0A852U0Y2-F1
#
_entry.id   AF-A0A852U0Y2-F1
#
_cell.length_a   1.000
_cell.length_b   1.000
_cell.length_c   1.000
_cell.angle_alpha   90.00
_cell.angle_beta   90.00
_cell.angle_gamma   90.00
#
_symmetry.space_group_name_H-M   'P 1'
#
loop_
_entity.id
_entity.type
_entity.pdbx_description
1 polymer ?
#
loop_
_entity_poly.entity_id
_entity_poly.type
_entity_poly.pdbx_seq_one_letter_code
_entity_poly.pdbx_strand_id
1 'polypeptide(L)'
;MGDFLNVEQHQYPGHSRLGRHVYEFALESDFDPALVEGGLEFDENFCVPFKHLDPESKYPLVPIIVNGVNPPWPTVRRCHDFGRMIRRAVEAQTEVQRVVVVGTGGLSHWVGLPESGQVNTEFDRDFISRFESGDESRLLSYTAEEIDAAGNGAHEIRTWLVAAGSVQVPFDVLAYEPVPEWLTGTAVAAARI
;
A
#
# COMPACT_ATOMS: atom_id res chain seq x y z
N MET A 1 -0.78 -16.62 15.00
CA MET A 1 -2.25 -16.78 14.73
C MET A 1 -2.57 -18.04 13.90
N GLY A 2 -1.66 -18.51 13.05
CA GLY A 2 -1.82 -19.69 12.19
C GLY A 2 -2.19 -21.00 12.88
N ASP A 3 -1.54 -21.32 14.00
CA ASP A 3 -1.80 -22.56 14.74
C ASP A 3 -3.21 -22.63 15.33
N PHE A 4 -3.79 -21.47 15.69
CA PHE A 4 -5.16 -21.39 16.20
C PHE A 4 -6.20 -21.63 15.10
N LEU A 5 -5.95 -21.12 13.89
CA LEU A 5 -6.85 -21.27 12.75
C LEU A 5 -6.55 -22.50 11.88
N ASN A 6 -5.50 -23.26 12.22
CA ASN A 6 -4.98 -24.40 11.45
C ASN A 6 -4.73 -24.06 9.96
N VAL A 7 -4.13 -22.89 9.72
CA VAL A 7 -3.80 -22.41 8.37
C VAL A 7 -2.30 -22.62 8.12
N GLU A 8 -1.96 -23.17 6.95
CA GLU A 8 -0.58 -23.35 6.50
C GLU A 8 0.19 -22.02 6.60
N GLN A 9 1.35 -22.07 7.27
CA GLN A 9 2.22 -20.91 7.43
C GLN A 9 3.19 -20.83 6.26
N HIS A 10 3.32 -19.62 5.71
CA HIS A 10 4.19 -19.35 4.57
C HIS A 10 5.26 -18.33 4.95
N GLN A 11 6.50 -18.58 4.53
CA GLN A 11 7.62 -17.66 4.78
C GLN A 11 7.99 -16.93 3.50
N TYR A 12 8.02 -15.61 3.57
CA TYR A 12 8.49 -14.76 2.47
C TYR A 12 9.96 -14.39 2.71
N PRO A 13 10.86 -14.59 1.74
CA PRO A 13 12.26 -14.18 1.90
C PRO A 13 12.35 -12.65 1.98
N GLY A 14 13.17 -12.13 2.89
CA GLY A 14 13.44 -10.70 3.01
C GLY A 14 14.73 -10.27 2.32
N HIS A 15 14.80 -9.04 1.82
CA HIS A 15 16.04 -8.45 1.29
C HIS A 15 16.67 -7.48 2.31
N SER A 16 17.35 -8.00 3.34
CA SER A 16 17.85 -7.20 4.48
C SER A 16 18.75 -6.02 4.09
N ARG A 17 19.66 -6.19 3.12
CA ARG A 17 20.57 -5.10 2.67
C ARG A 17 19.82 -3.92 2.06
N LEU A 18 18.90 -4.19 1.13
CA LEU A 18 18.02 -3.19 0.53
C LEU A 18 17.13 -2.54 1.60
N GLY A 19 16.54 -3.32 2.51
CA GLY A 19 15.74 -2.79 3.60
C GLY A 19 16.52 -1.84 4.51
N ARG A 20 17.76 -2.20 4.87
CA ARG A 20 18.66 -1.35 5.64
C ARG A 20 19.00 -0.06 4.90
N HIS A 21 19.33 -0.16 3.62
CA HIS A 21 19.62 1.00 2.77
C HIS A 21 18.42 1.96 2.69
N VAL A 22 17.20 1.45 2.45
CA VAL A 22 15.99 2.28 2.40
C VAL A 22 15.73 2.95 3.76
N TYR A 23 15.94 2.25 4.87
CA TYR A 23 15.79 2.81 6.21
C TYR A 23 16.78 3.95 6.49
N GLU A 24 18.08 3.74 6.21
CA GLU A 24 19.11 4.76 6.39
C GLU A 24 18.85 5.98 5.51
N PHE A 25 18.48 5.76 4.24
CA PHE A 25 18.13 6.83 3.31
C PHE A 25 16.91 7.64 3.77
N ALA A 26 15.93 6.99 4.41
CA ALA A 26 14.77 7.65 4.97
C ALA A 26 15.17 8.61 6.11
N LEU A 27 16.05 8.17 7.01
CA LEU A 27 16.57 9.02 8.10
C LEU A 27 17.34 10.23 7.55
N GLU A 28 18.14 10.04 6.50
CA GLU A 28 18.85 11.13 5.81
C GLU A 28 17.92 12.08 5.03
N SER A 29 16.68 11.67 4.78
CA SER A 29 15.68 12.41 4.01
C SER A 29 14.56 13.01 4.88
N ASP A 30 14.78 13.16 6.19
CA ASP A 30 13.82 13.70 7.16
C ASP A 30 12.51 12.87 7.26
N PHE A 31 12.66 11.54 7.23
CA PHE A 31 11.62 10.57 7.59
C PHE A 31 12.02 9.75 8.81
N ASP A 32 11.05 9.51 9.70
CA ASP A 32 11.24 8.80 10.97
C ASP A 32 10.50 7.45 11.00
N PRO A 33 10.81 6.49 10.11
CA PRO A 33 10.18 5.17 10.17
C PRO A 33 10.65 4.39 11.41
N ALA A 34 9.80 3.49 11.90
CA ALA A 34 10.22 2.46 12.84
C ALA A 34 10.95 1.34 12.10
N LEU A 35 12.01 0.79 12.69
CA LEU A 35 12.72 -0.39 12.19
C LEU A 35 12.25 -1.63 12.93
N VAL A 36 11.97 -2.70 12.18
CA VAL A 36 11.73 -4.04 12.72
C VAL A 36 12.80 -4.98 12.17
N GLU A 37 13.51 -5.66 13.07
CA GLU A 37 14.49 -6.70 12.74
C GLU A 37 14.09 -8.02 13.41
N GLY A 38 14.52 -9.15 12.83
CA GLY A 38 14.24 -10.48 13.38
C GLY A 38 12.97 -11.16 12.86
N GLY A 39 12.32 -10.57 11.86
CA GLY A 39 11.10 -11.10 11.23
C GLY A 39 9.84 -10.43 11.77
N LEU A 40 8.77 -10.52 10.99
CA LEU A 40 7.45 -9.97 11.31
C LEU A 40 6.39 -10.95 10.80
N GLU A 41 5.37 -11.21 11.62
CA GLU A 41 4.18 -11.94 11.18
C GLU A 41 3.28 -10.97 10.41
N PHE A 42 2.85 -11.38 9.23
CA PHE A 42 1.94 -10.59 8.39
C PHE A 42 0.55 -11.20 8.36
N ASP A 43 -0.43 -10.34 8.10
CA ASP A 43 -1.84 -10.67 7.97
C ASP A 43 -2.26 -10.77 6.49
N GLU A 44 -3.57 -10.79 6.25
CA GLU A 44 -4.18 -10.89 4.93
C GLU A 44 -3.77 -9.77 3.97
N ASN A 45 -3.52 -8.56 4.47
CA ASN A 45 -3.20 -7.38 3.66
C ASN A 45 -1.86 -7.54 2.93
N PHE A 46 -1.00 -8.41 3.44
CA PHE A 46 0.24 -8.82 2.80
C PHE A 46 0.07 -10.17 2.08
N CYS A 47 -0.46 -11.18 2.76
CA CYS A 47 -0.42 -12.56 2.28
C CYS A 47 -1.33 -12.81 1.07
N VAL A 48 -2.50 -12.19 1.01
CA VAL A 48 -3.46 -12.42 -0.09
C VAL A 48 -2.91 -11.90 -1.42
N PRO A 49 -2.41 -10.65 -1.54
CA PRO A 49 -1.79 -10.18 -2.77
C PRO A 49 -0.61 -11.04 -3.25
N PHE A 50 0.29 -11.44 -2.34
CA PHE A 50 1.47 -12.23 -2.73
C PHE A 50 1.15 -13.67 -3.11
N LYS A 51 0.06 -14.26 -2.58
CA LYS A 51 -0.45 -15.54 -3.08
C LYS A 51 -0.79 -15.49 -4.57
N HIS A 52 -1.21 -14.33 -5.08
CA HIS A 52 -1.53 -14.15 -6.50
C HIS A 52 -0.33 -13.65 -7.33
N LEU A 53 0.49 -12.76 -6.77
CA LEU A 53 1.60 -12.11 -7.49
C LEU A 53 2.90 -12.95 -7.52
N ASP A 54 3.22 -13.66 -6.43
CA ASP A 54 4.43 -14.48 -6.29
C ASP A 54 4.16 -15.71 -5.40
N PRO A 55 3.33 -16.67 -5.88
CA PRO A 55 2.88 -17.81 -5.08
C PRO A 55 4.01 -18.72 -4.59
N GLU A 56 5.17 -18.70 -5.27
CA GLU A 56 6.34 -19.49 -4.91
C GLU A 56 7.39 -18.68 -4.12
N SER A 57 7.09 -17.41 -3.81
CA SER A 57 7.99 -16.49 -3.07
C SER A 57 9.40 -16.45 -3.63
N LYS A 58 9.49 -16.30 -4.95
CA LYS A 58 10.74 -16.22 -5.70
C LYS A 58 11.48 -14.91 -5.46
N TYR A 59 10.75 -13.84 -5.17
CA TYR A 59 11.30 -12.50 -5.06
C TYR A 59 11.42 -12.09 -3.59
N PRO A 60 12.61 -11.67 -3.13
CA PRO A 60 12.77 -11.21 -1.76
C PRO A 60 12.09 -9.85 -1.57
N LEU A 61 11.48 -9.67 -0.41
CA LEU A 61 10.63 -8.53 -0.07
C LEU A 61 11.33 -7.57 0.89
N VAL A 62 10.96 -6.28 0.82
CA VAL A 62 11.24 -5.28 1.84
C VAL A 62 9.89 -4.79 2.35
N PRO A 63 9.37 -5.35 3.46
CA PRO A 63 8.06 -4.97 3.98
C PRO A 63 8.08 -3.55 4.54
N ILE A 64 7.09 -2.75 4.15
CA ILE A 64 6.87 -1.39 4.64
C ILE A 64 5.41 -1.29 5.09
N ILE A 65 5.20 -1.01 6.37
CA ILE A 65 3.86 -0.86 6.95
C ILE A 65 3.54 0.63 7.06
N VAL A 66 2.41 1.03 6.48
CA VAL A 66 1.86 2.39 6.60
C VAL A 66 0.62 2.32 7.49
N ASN A 67 0.58 3.17 8.53
CA ASN A 67 -0.59 3.21 9.42
C ASN A 67 -1.85 3.67 8.67
N GLY A 68 -2.75 2.74 8.42
CA GLY A 68 -4.12 2.99 7.92
C GLY A 68 -5.21 2.72 8.96
N VAL A 69 -4.87 2.13 10.12
CA VAL A 69 -5.87 1.56 11.02
C VAL A 69 -6.32 2.55 12.10
N ASN A 70 -5.37 3.16 12.81
CA ASN A 70 -5.68 3.99 13.97
C ASN A 70 -5.21 5.44 13.77
N PRO A 71 -6.03 6.46 14.07
CA PRO A 71 -5.57 7.83 14.06
C PRO A 71 -4.52 8.10 15.16
N PRO A 72 -3.64 9.09 14.99
CA PRO A 72 -3.52 9.95 13.81
C PRO A 72 -2.87 9.24 12.63
N TRP A 73 -3.42 9.44 11.43
CA TRP A 73 -2.86 8.89 10.20
C TRP A 73 -1.79 9.80 9.59
N PRO A 74 -0.80 9.25 8.87
CA PRO A 74 0.06 10.08 8.02
C PRO A 74 -0.79 10.80 6.97
N THR A 75 -0.44 12.05 6.65
CA THR A 75 -1.19 12.82 5.65
C THR A 75 -1.03 12.23 4.25
N VAL A 76 -1.98 12.51 3.37
CA VAL A 76 -1.94 12.13 1.95
C VAL A 76 -0.61 12.55 1.31
N ARG A 77 -0.20 13.81 1.53
CA ARG A 77 1.07 14.36 1.07
C ARG A 77 2.28 13.62 1.65
N ARG A 78 2.29 13.32 2.95
CA ARG A 78 3.42 12.61 3.59
C ARG A 78 3.61 11.21 3.00
N CYS A 79 2.52 10.50 2.69
CA CYS A 79 2.57 9.18 2.06
C CYS A 79 3.16 9.27 0.65
N HIS A 80 2.71 10.23 -0.15
CA HIS A 80 3.25 10.45 -1.48
C HIS A 80 4.72 10.86 -1.46
N ASP A 81 5.12 11.79 -0.59
CA ASP A 81 6.50 12.22 -0.44
C ASP A 81 7.40 11.06 0.06
N PHE A 82 6.87 10.17 0.90
CA PHE A 82 7.56 8.94 1.29
C PHE A 82 7.80 8.02 0.09
N GLY A 83 6.81 7.90 -0.80
CA GLY A 83 6.96 7.21 -2.09
C GLY A 83 8.10 7.78 -2.93
N ARG A 84 8.20 9.12 -3.03
CA ARG A 84 9.29 9.81 -3.74
C ARG A 84 10.65 9.54 -3.10
N MET A 85 10.71 9.49 -1.77
CA MET A 85 11.91 9.10 -1.03
C MET A 85 12.31 7.66 -1.35
N ILE A 86 11.37 6.71 -1.35
CA ILE A 86 11.63 5.31 -1.71
C ILE A 86 12.21 5.21 -3.12
N ARG A 87 11.68 5.95 -4.10
CA ARG A 87 12.22 5.98 -5.47
C ARG A 87 13.70 6.37 -5.46
N ARG A 88 14.04 7.48 -4.80
CA ARG A 88 15.42 7.96 -4.70
C ARG A 88 16.33 6.94 -4.01
N ALA A 89 15.85 6.28 -2.96
CA ALA A 89 16.60 5.24 -2.27
C ALA A 89 16.89 4.05 -3.20
N VAL A 90 15.88 3.61 -3.96
CA VAL A 90 15.99 2.52 -4.94
C VAL A 90 16.92 2.88 -6.11
N GLU A 91 16.92 4.13 -6.57
CA GLU A 91 17.82 4.61 -7.62
C GLU A 91 19.27 4.79 -7.13
N ALA A 92 19.49 5.00 -5.82
CA ALA A 92 20.81 5.23 -5.23
C ALA A 92 21.58 3.95 -4.86
N GLN A 93 20.91 2.78 -4.80
CA GLN A 93 21.54 1.50 -4.46
C GLN A 93 22.05 0.73 -5.68
N THR A 94 22.90 -0.28 -5.46
CA THR A 94 23.46 -1.16 -6.51
C THR A 94 23.24 -2.66 -6.25
N GLU A 95 22.50 -3.02 -5.19
CA GLU A 95 22.22 -4.38 -4.77
C GLU A 95 21.27 -5.12 -5.73
N VAL A 96 20.28 -4.43 -6.31
CA VAL A 96 19.25 -5.02 -7.17
C VAL A 96 19.04 -4.24 -8.47
N GLN A 97 18.78 -4.98 -9.55
CA GLN A 97 18.59 -4.40 -10.89
C GLN A 97 17.17 -3.94 -11.18
N ARG A 98 16.16 -4.57 -10.55
CA ARG A 98 14.74 -4.30 -10.77
C ARG A 98 14.01 -4.35 -9.45
N VAL A 99 13.17 -3.35 -9.21
CA VAL A 99 12.32 -3.26 -8.02
C VAL A 99 10.87 -3.07 -8.48
N VAL A 100 9.95 -3.77 -7.81
CA VAL A 100 8.52 -3.53 -7.93
C VAL A 100 8.06 -2.98 -6.60
N VAL A 101 7.35 -1.85 -6.62
CA VAL A 101 6.68 -1.29 -5.44
C VAL A 101 5.22 -1.72 -5.50
N VAL A 102 4.76 -2.41 -4.46
CA VAL A 102 3.37 -2.90 -4.35
C VAL A 102 2.68 -2.17 -3.21
N GLY A 103 1.66 -1.38 -3.52
CA GLY A 103 0.72 -0.84 -2.54
C GLY A 103 -0.49 -1.77 -2.42
N THR A 104 -0.84 -2.19 -1.21
CA THR A 104 -1.97 -3.11 -0.96
C THR A 104 -3.01 -2.48 -0.03
N GLY A 105 -4.21 -3.06 0.01
CA GLY A 105 -5.35 -2.57 0.77
C GLY A 105 -6.25 -1.62 -0.02
N GLY A 106 -7.31 -1.16 0.62
CA GLY A 106 -8.36 -0.33 0.04
C GLY A 106 -9.38 -1.15 -0.77
N LEU A 107 -10.33 -0.49 -1.43
CA LEU A 107 -10.66 0.94 -1.43
C LEU A 107 -11.68 1.23 -0.33
N SER A 108 -12.89 1.69 -0.64
CA SER A 108 -13.92 1.95 0.38
C SER A 108 -14.42 0.67 1.05
N HIS A 109 -14.43 0.69 2.38
CA HIS A 109 -15.00 -0.36 3.22
C HIS A 109 -15.04 0.04 4.70
N TRP A 110 -15.95 -0.60 5.44
CA TRP A 110 -16.12 -0.42 6.89
C TRP A 110 -15.78 -1.72 7.61
N VAL A 111 -14.85 -1.64 8.56
CA VAL A 111 -14.37 -2.80 9.33
C VAL A 111 -14.92 -2.71 10.75
N GLY A 112 -15.76 -3.67 11.12
CA GLY A 112 -16.30 -3.80 12.48
C GLY A 112 -17.34 -2.73 12.87
N LEU A 113 -17.85 -1.98 11.89
CA LEU A 113 -18.87 -0.93 12.07
C LEU A 113 -20.23 -1.40 11.55
N PRO A 114 -21.36 -0.78 11.95
CA PRO A 114 -22.70 -1.13 11.44
C PRO A 114 -22.82 -1.11 9.91
N GLU A 115 -22.01 -0.30 9.24
CA GLU A 115 -21.95 -0.14 7.80
C GLU A 115 -21.10 -1.22 7.10
N SER A 116 -20.51 -2.18 7.83
CA SER A 116 -19.70 -3.26 7.26
C SER A 116 -20.47 -3.98 6.14
N GLY A 117 -19.85 -4.11 4.97
CA GLY A 117 -20.46 -4.65 3.75
C GLY A 117 -21.02 -3.61 2.79
N GLN A 118 -21.07 -2.33 3.18
CA GLN A 118 -21.30 -1.24 2.24
C GLN A 118 -20.02 -0.93 1.45
N VAL A 119 -20.18 -0.55 0.19
CA VAL A 119 -19.09 -0.09 -0.70
C VAL A 119 -19.47 1.28 -1.26
N ASN A 120 -18.61 2.27 -1.07
CA ASN A 120 -18.79 3.62 -1.60
C ASN A 120 -18.19 3.71 -3.01
N THR A 121 -18.96 3.23 -4.00
CA THR A 121 -18.50 3.20 -5.40
C THR A 121 -18.26 4.59 -6.01
N GLU A 122 -18.88 5.64 -5.47
CA GLU A 122 -18.63 7.02 -5.92
C GLU A 122 -17.23 7.46 -5.51
N PHE A 123 -16.87 7.25 -4.24
CA PHE A 123 -15.52 7.50 -3.74
C PHE A 123 -14.47 6.67 -4.49
N ASP A 124 -14.71 5.36 -4.65
CA ASP A 124 -13.75 4.48 -5.32
C ASP A 124 -13.46 4.94 -6.76
N ARG A 125 -14.52 5.31 -7.51
CA ARG A 125 -14.38 5.76 -8.90
C ARG A 125 -13.71 7.12 -9.00
N ASP A 126 -13.97 8.05 -8.07
CA ASP A 126 -13.25 9.32 -8.00
C ASP A 126 -11.77 9.10 -7.69
N PHE A 127 -11.45 8.23 -6.73
CA PHE A 127 -10.06 7.90 -6.38
C PHE A 127 -9.32 7.29 -7.57
N ILE A 128 -9.92 6.28 -8.20
CA ILE A 128 -9.42 5.65 -9.43
C ILE A 128 -9.19 6.69 -10.52
N SER A 129 -10.15 7.58 -10.78
CA SER A 129 -10.03 8.63 -11.81
C SER A 129 -8.85 9.57 -11.56
N ARG A 130 -8.57 9.92 -10.31
CA ARG A 130 -7.42 10.77 -9.93
C ARG A 130 -6.11 10.01 -10.08
N PHE A 131 -6.11 8.72 -9.75
CA PHE A 131 -4.95 7.85 -9.88
C PHE A 131 -4.57 7.62 -11.35
N GLU A 132 -5.55 7.37 -12.22
CA GLU A 132 -5.37 7.24 -13.67
C GLU A 132 -4.95 8.55 -14.34
N SER A 133 -5.40 9.71 -13.85
CA SER A 133 -5.07 10.98 -14.50
C SER A 133 -3.60 11.38 -14.33
N GLY A 134 -2.87 10.78 -13.38
CA GLY A 134 -1.51 11.18 -13.02
C GLY A 134 -1.39 12.63 -12.55
N ASP A 135 -2.52 13.25 -12.19
CA ASP A 135 -2.55 14.63 -11.72
C ASP A 135 -2.32 14.62 -10.21
N GLU A 136 -1.06 14.81 -9.84
CA GLU A 136 -0.65 14.83 -8.45
C GLU A 136 -1.43 15.87 -7.62
N SER A 137 -1.78 17.02 -8.18
CA SER A 137 -2.53 18.04 -7.43
C SER A 137 -3.94 17.55 -7.07
N ARG A 138 -4.57 16.80 -7.97
CA ARG A 138 -5.88 16.16 -7.74
C ARG A 138 -5.78 14.96 -6.80
N LEU A 139 -4.73 14.16 -6.92
CA LEU A 139 -4.54 13.01 -6.04
C LEU A 139 -4.23 13.44 -4.59
N LEU A 140 -3.46 14.51 -4.42
CA LEU A 140 -3.05 15.03 -3.12
C LEU A 140 -4.05 15.98 -2.46
N SER A 141 -5.17 16.29 -3.11
CA SER A 141 -6.20 17.18 -2.56
C SER A 141 -7.23 16.48 -1.68
N TYR A 142 -7.20 15.14 -1.57
CA TYR A 142 -8.08 14.41 -0.66
C TYR A 142 -7.91 14.88 0.78
N THR A 143 -9.03 15.22 1.41
CA THR A 143 -9.06 15.55 2.84
C THR A 143 -9.23 14.30 3.70
N ALA A 144 -8.95 14.41 4.99
CA ALA A 144 -9.19 13.29 5.91
C ALA A 144 -10.68 12.94 5.97
N GLU A 145 -11.55 13.96 5.95
CA GLU A 145 -13.00 13.82 6.02
C GLU A 145 -13.59 13.10 4.81
N GLU A 146 -13.06 13.36 3.60
CA GLU A 146 -13.47 12.65 2.39
C GLU A 146 -13.12 11.16 2.46
N ILE A 147 -11.96 10.83 3.03
CA ILE A 147 -11.54 9.43 3.24
C ILE A 147 -12.37 8.76 4.35
N ASP A 148 -12.59 9.46 5.48
CA ASP A 148 -13.40 8.95 6.59
C ASP A 148 -14.83 8.61 6.12
N ALA A 149 -15.40 9.42 5.22
CA ALA A 149 -16.73 9.20 4.63
C ALA A 149 -16.82 7.93 3.75
N ALA A 150 -15.68 7.36 3.34
CA ALA A 150 -15.60 6.10 2.60
C ALA A 150 -15.33 4.88 3.49
N GLY A 151 -15.29 5.09 4.81
CA GLY A 151 -15.13 4.05 5.82
C GLY A 151 -13.74 4.00 6.44
N ASN A 152 -13.66 3.46 7.66
CA ASN A 152 -12.39 3.37 8.39
C ASN A 152 -11.33 2.51 7.65
N GLY A 153 -11.76 1.58 6.80
CA GLY A 153 -10.87 0.80 5.94
C GLY A 153 -10.34 1.58 4.73
N ALA A 154 -11.02 2.65 4.29
CA ALA A 154 -10.59 3.46 3.14
C ALA A 154 -9.24 4.16 3.38
N HIS A 155 -8.77 4.25 4.62
CA HIS A 155 -7.48 4.83 4.93
C HIS A 155 -6.29 4.06 4.36
N GLU A 156 -6.50 2.80 3.96
CA GLU A 156 -5.51 1.96 3.29
C GLU A 156 -5.07 2.51 1.92
N ILE A 157 -5.83 3.42 1.28
CA ILE A 157 -5.39 4.11 0.05
C ILE A 157 -4.06 4.87 0.23
N ARG A 158 -3.60 5.07 1.47
CA ARG A 158 -2.28 5.64 1.76
C ARG A 158 -1.13 4.82 1.19
N THR A 159 -1.27 3.50 1.07
CA THR A 159 -0.27 2.66 0.40
C THR A 159 -0.24 2.92 -1.10
N TRP A 160 -1.39 3.21 -1.71
CA TRP A 160 -1.51 3.62 -3.12
C TRP A 160 -0.82 4.96 -3.35
N LEU A 161 -0.96 5.90 -2.42
CA LEU A 161 -0.25 7.19 -2.48
C LEU A 161 1.27 7.02 -2.41
N VAL A 162 1.78 6.09 -1.58
CA VAL A 162 3.20 5.73 -1.57
C VAL A 162 3.61 5.17 -2.94
N ALA A 163 2.85 4.24 -3.51
CA ALA A 163 3.13 3.69 -4.83
C ALA A 163 3.13 4.77 -5.93
N ALA A 164 2.15 5.69 -5.91
CA ALA A 164 2.10 6.83 -6.82
C ALA A 164 3.33 7.74 -6.70
N GLY A 165 3.75 8.07 -5.48
CA GLY A 165 4.95 8.86 -5.25
C GLY A 165 6.24 8.17 -5.70
N SER A 166 6.28 6.83 -5.65
CA SER A 166 7.44 6.06 -6.11
C SER A 166 7.56 6.01 -7.63
N VAL A 167 6.46 6.02 -8.38
CA VAL A 167 6.51 5.88 -9.84
C VAL A 167 6.36 7.22 -10.56
N GLN A 168 5.50 8.12 -10.09
CA GLN A 168 5.25 9.47 -10.66
C GLN A 168 4.87 9.47 -12.15
N VAL A 169 4.17 8.42 -12.58
CA VAL A 169 3.52 8.35 -13.90
C VAL A 169 2.06 7.90 -13.69
N PRO A 170 1.17 8.16 -14.66
CA PRO A 170 -0.18 7.60 -14.63
C PRO A 170 -0.18 6.09 -14.46
N PHE A 171 -1.17 5.57 -13.74
CA PHE A 171 -1.41 4.14 -13.62
C PHE A 171 -2.49 3.69 -14.59
N ASP A 172 -2.28 2.52 -15.20
CA ASP A 172 -3.30 1.79 -15.93
C ASP A 172 -4.14 1.01 -14.92
N VAL A 173 -5.42 1.35 -14.76
CA VAL A 173 -6.33 0.57 -13.92
C VAL A 173 -6.78 -0.66 -14.70
N LEU A 174 -6.37 -1.81 -14.22
CA LEU A 174 -6.58 -3.10 -14.87
C LEU A 174 -7.97 -3.67 -14.55
N ALA A 175 -8.46 -3.41 -13.34
CA ALA A 175 -9.78 -3.82 -12.89
C ALA A 175 -10.26 -2.97 -11.72
N TYR A 176 -11.57 -2.78 -11.63
CA TYR A 176 -12.27 -2.36 -10.42
C TYR A 176 -13.61 -3.07 -10.33
N GLU A 177 -13.90 -3.66 -9.18
CA GLU A 177 -15.20 -4.23 -8.87
C GLU A 177 -15.58 -3.88 -7.43
N PRO A 178 -16.81 -3.41 -7.16
CA PRO A 178 -17.37 -3.49 -5.82
C PRO A 178 -17.62 -4.97 -5.53
N VAL A 179 -16.95 -5.55 -4.53
CA VAL A 179 -17.08 -6.98 -4.21
C VAL A 179 -17.79 -7.16 -2.87
N PRO A 180 -19.14 -7.25 -2.84
CA PRO A 180 -19.90 -7.39 -1.61
C PRO A 180 -19.49 -8.59 -0.76
N GLU A 181 -19.10 -9.70 -1.40
CA GLU A 181 -18.64 -10.91 -0.73
C GLU A 181 -17.35 -10.69 0.06
N TRP A 182 -16.56 -9.68 -0.31
CA TRP A 182 -15.34 -9.27 0.38
C TRP A 182 -15.54 -8.00 1.19
N LEU A 183 -16.75 -7.44 1.20
CA LEU A 183 -17.14 -6.22 1.93
C LEU A 183 -16.37 -4.96 1.51
N THR A 184 -15.73 -4.97 0.33
CA THR A 184 -14.75 -3.96 -0.08
C THR A 184 -14.80 -3.65 -1.58
N GLY A 185 -14.63 -2.37 -1.93
CA GLY A 185 -14.33 -1.97 -3.30
C GLY A 185 -12.92 -2.38 -3.69
N THR A 186 -12.73 -3.23 -4.70
CA THR A 186 -11.42 -3.81 -5.03
C THR A 186 -10.92 -3.30 -6.36
N ALA A 187 -9.69 -2.79 -6.42
CA ALA A 187 -9.05 -2.35 -7.66
C ALA A 187 -7.64 -2.94 -7.81
N VAL A 188 -7.22 -3.10 -9.06
CA VAL A 188 -5.83 -3.41 -9.42
C VAL A 188 -5.37 -2.40 -10.45
N ALA A 189 -4.23 -1.77 -10.20
CA ALA A 189 -3.61 -0.82 -11.10
C ALA A 189 -2.11 -1.09 -11.25
N ALA A 190 -1.54 -0.74 -12.39
CA ALA A 190 -0.12 -0.93 -12.66
C ALA A 190 0.47 0.27 -13.40
N ALA A 191 1.74 0.54 -13.14
CA ALA A 191 2.53 1.53 -13.87
C ALA A 191 3.95 1.00 -14.08
N ARG A 192 4.63 1.51 -15.09
CA ARG A 192 6.02 1.16 -15.40
C ARG A 192 6.80 2.41 -15.81
N ILE A 193 8.03 2.52 -15.32
CA ILE A 193 9.03 3.52 -15.69
C ILE A 193 10.26 2.87 -16.30
#